data_AF-A0A927V2P1-F1
#
_entry.id   AF-A0A927V2P1-F1
#
_cell.length_a   1.000
_cell.length_b   1.000
_cell.length_c   1.000
_cell.angle_alpha   90.00
_cell.angle_beta   90.00
_cell.angle_gamma   90.00
#
_symmetry.space_group_name_H-M   'P 1'
#
loop_
_entity.id
_entity.type
_entity.pdbx_description
1 polymer ?
#
loop_
_entity_poly.entity_id
_entity_poly.type
_entity_poly.pdbx_seq_one_letter_code
_entity_poly.pdbx_strand_id
1 'polypeptide(L)'
;MELGSKINILRKEKGMTQENLANMLNVSNQSVSKWEAGQCCPDIQLIPEIADIFGITIDELFGRNSKDIITETDEKSGAGKCVNALPWNDDDTLRIVAYKGHTLLQKEECEKYNDVAVHFHISETMKNDVECDFDLYCADVKIEGNVTCNKSLSCGSVTGDSVNIGYVLNCNEVSGTVNVGNTLNCQDVTGNVNAGNVINCDDIQGNATSGNEIACSNINGDVMAGGNIACCDINGDVSVKGYLECSDINGDITAEQYVECGDVEGSVNAGQYISCGDIGGDATAAQGIECGDIGGNVTAGQFVECGEVNGEIKQA
;
A
#
# COMPACT_ATOMS: atom_id res chain seq x y z
N MET A 1 -4.00 33.76 43.04
CA MET A 1 -3.13 34.80 43.61
C MET A 1 -3.27 36.02 42.72
N GLU A 2 -3.56 37.21 43.25
CA GLU A 2 -3.70 38.40 42.41
C GLU A 2 -2.32 38.90 41.94
N LEU A 3 -2.24 39.35 40.68
CA LEU A 3 -1.02 39.83 40.01
C LEU A 3 -0.23 40.82 40.86
N GLY A 4 -0.90 41.77 41.50
CA GLY A 4 -0.30 42.75 42.40
C GLY A 4 0.45 42.16 43.58
N SER A 5 -0.15 41.16 44.24
CA SER A 5 0.48 40.43 45.34
C SER A 5 1.73 39.68 44.87
N LYS A 6 1.69 39.09 43.66
CA LYS A 6 2.82 38.37 43.08
C LYS A 6 3.99 39.32 42.77
N ILE A 7 3.72 40.49 42.19
CA ILE A 7 4.72 41.54 41.94
C ILE A 7 5.40 41.99 43.26
N ASN A 8 4.62 42.20 44.33
CA ASN A 8 5.16 42.59 45.63
C ASN A 8 6.13 41.54 46.21
N ILE A 9 5.77 40.26 46.09
CA ILE A 9 6.60 39.13 46.55
C ILE A 9 7.91 39.09 45.76
N LEU A 10 7.84 39.07 44.43
CA LEU A 10 9.01 38.97 43.55
C LEU A 10 9.96 40.17 43.72
N ARG A 11 9.41 41.38 43.87
CA ARG A 11 10.22 42.58 44.13
C ARG A 11 11.00 42.47 45.44
N LYS A 12 10.36 41.97 46.51
CA LYS A 12 11.00 41.77 47.82
C LYS A 12 12.04 40.66 47.77
N GLU A 13 11.79 39.57 47.06
CA GLU A 13 12.76 38.48 46.86
C GLU A 13 14.02 38.95 46.13
N LYS A 14 13.89 39.90 45.19
CA LYS A 14 15.02 40.54 44.50
C LYS A 14 15.65 41.70 45.29
N GLY A 15 15.17 41.99 46.51
CA GLY A 15 15.70 43.08 47.35
C GLY A 15 15.47 44.49 46.80
N MET A 16 14.49 44.68 45.91
CA MET A 16 14.23 45.96 45.23
C MET A 16 13.27 46.84 46.04
N THR A 17 13.41 48.18 45.96
CA THR A 17 12.39 49.13 46.42
C THR A 17 11.32 49.35 45.34
N GLN A 18 10.15 49.88 45.70
CA GLN A 18 9.12 50.23 44.70
C GLN A 18 9.63 51.28 43.69
N GLU A 19 10.48 52.20 44.15
CA GLU A 19 11.14 53.19 43.31
C GLU A 19 12.12 52.55 42.32
N ASN A 20 12.88 51.53 42.74
CA ASN A 20 13.79 50.81 41.84
C ASN A 20 13.02 50.12 40.71
N LEU A 21 11.92 49.43 41.04
CA LEU A 21 11.08 48.77 40.03
C LEU A 21 10.42 49.79 39.09
N ALA A 22 9.97 50.92 39.64
CA ALA A 22 9.37 52.01 38.85
C ALA A 22 10.37 52.61 37.86
N ASN A 23 11.61 52.84 38.29
CA ASN A 23 12.69 53.35 37.44
C ASN A 23 13.06 52.38 36.31
N MET A 24 13.06 51.07 36.57
CA MET A 24 13.36 50.06 35.54
C MET A 24 12.27 49.97 34.47
N LEU A 25 11.01 50.19 34.84
CA LEU A 25 9.85 50.14 33.94
C LEU A 25 9.46 51.52 33.38
N ASN A 26 10.24 52.56 33.70
CA ASN A 26 9.97 53.95 33.32
C ASN A 26 8.54 54.43 33.70
N VAL A 27 8.06 54.04 34.89
CA VAL A 27 6.77 54.44 35.45
C VAL A 27 6.93 55.21 36.76
N SER A 28 5.84 55.82 37.25
CA SER A 28 5.86 56.47 38.56
C SER A 28 5.87 55.45 39.71
N ASN A 29 6.55 55.77 40.82
CA ASN A 29 6.50 54.96 42.05
C ASN A 29 5.05 54.74 42.54
N GLN A 30 4.18 55.73 42.35
CA GLN A 30 2.74 55.61 42.64
C GLN A 30 2.05 54.51 41.82
N SER A 31 2.47 54.29 40.58
CA SER A 31 1.93 53.21 39.72
C SER A 31 2.24 51.84 40.31
N VAL A 32 3.50 51.60 40.69
CA VAL A 32 3.93 50.34 41.33
C VAL A 32 3.21 50.12 42.66
N SER A 33 3.07 51.16 43.48
CA SER A 33 2.33 51.06 44.75
C SER A 33 0.86 50.68 44.53
N LYS A 34 0.20 51.17 43.48
CA LYS A 34 -1.19 50.81 43.16
C LYS A 34 -1.30 49.39 42.63
N TRP A 35 -0.32 48.93 41.85
CA TRP A 35 -0.27 47.54 41.38
C TRP A 35 -0.14 46.57 42.55
N GLU A 36 0.83 46.81 43.44
CA GLU A 36 1.07 45.95 44.60
C GLU A 36 -0.10 45.93 45.59
N ALA A 37 -0.88 47.01 45.66
CA ALA A 37 -2.09 47.12 46.47
C ALA A 37 -3.36 46.58 45.78
N GLY A 38 -3.26 46.05 44.55
CA GLY A 38 -4.39 45.54 43.79
C GLY A 38 -5.39 46.60 43.31
N GLN A 39 -5.02 47.89 43.38
CA GLN A 39 -5.91 49.00 43.01
C GLN A 39 -6.00 49.22 41.50
N CYS A 40 -4.95 48.88 40.76
CA CYS A 40 -4.95 48.82 39.31
C CYS A 40 -3.94 47.78 38.82
N CYS A 41 -3.98 47.45 37.54
CA CYS A 41 -3.02 46.54 36.91
C CYS A 41 -1.96 47.33 36.13
N PRO A 42 -0.75 46.76 35.93
CA PRO A 42 0.17 47.24 34.92
C PRO A 42 -0.48 47.23 33.53
N ASP A 43 -0.03 48.13 32.65
CA ASP A 43 -0.41 48.06 31.24
C ASP A 43 0.03 46.70 30.66
N ILE A 44 -0.76 46.14 29.74
CA ILE A 44 -0.45 44.88 29.09
C ILE A 44 0.94 44.92 28.40
N GLN A 45 1.36 46.09 27.93
CA GLN A 45 2.67 46.30 27.32
C GLN A 45 3.84 46.17 28.32
N LEU A 46 3.60 46.41 29.61
CA LEU A 46 4.63 46.31 30.66
C LEU A 46 4.76 44.90 31.25
N ILE A 47 3.81 44.01 30.97
CA ILE A 47 3.80 42.64 31.53
C ILE A 47 5.05 41.84 31.11
N PRO A 48 5.48 41.84 29.83
CA PRO A 48 6.70 41.12 29.43
C PRO A 48 7.94 41.66 30.16
N GLU A 49 8.07 42.99 30.25
CA GLU A 49 9.21 43.62 30.93
C GLU A 49 9.23 43.29 32.43
N ILE A 50 8.07 43.25 33.09
CA ILE A 50 7.95 42.83 34.49
C ILE A 50 8.41 41.37 34.66
N ALA A 51 8.00 40.48 33.76
CA ALA A 51 8.39 39.07 33.78
C ALA A 51 9.91 38.92 33.59
N ASP A 52 10.49 39.68 32.65
CA ASP A 52 11.94 39.69 32.37
C ASP A 52 12.76 40.22 33.56
N ILE A 53 12.32 41.29 34.23
CA ILE A 53 12.98 41.85 35.42
C ILE A 53 13.06 40.81 36.55
N PHE A 54 11.98 40.04 36.74
CA PHE A 54 11.94 39.02 37.77
C PHE A 54 12.58 37.69 37.34
N GLY A 55 12.76 37.47 36.04
CA GLY A 55 13.33 36.26 35.46
C GLY A 55 12.36 35.07 35.52
N ILE A 56 11.07 35.33 35.33
CA ILE A 56 9.99 34.33 35.33
C ILE A 56 9.19 34.42 34.03
N THR A 57 8.37 33.41 33.76
CA THR A 57 7.42 33.47 32.64
C THR A 57 6.21 34.34 32.98
N ILE A 58 5.51 34.84 31.95
CA ILE A 58 4.25 35.57 32.14
C ILE A 58 3.22 34.67 32.84
N ASP A 59 3.15 33.38 32.51
CA ASP A 59 2.25 32.44 33.17
C ASP A 59 2.54 32.35 34.68
N GLU A 60 3.81 32.25 35.08
CA GLU A 60 4.22 32.27 36.50
C GLU A 60 3.91 33.60 37.19
N LEU A 61 4.02 34.73 36.45
CA LEU A 61 3.65 36.06 36.94
C LEU A 61 2.15 36.16 37.26
N PHE A 62 1.32 35.46 36.48
CA PHE A 62 -0.12 35.31 36.74
C PHE A 62 -0.49 34.13 37.65
N GLY A 63 0.51 33.45 38.22
CA GLY A 63 0.30 32.33 39.14
C GLY A 63 -0.16 31.03 38.46
N ARG A 64 0.00 30.92 37.14
CA ARG A 64 -0.14 29.67 36.39
C ARG A 64 1.20 28.95 36.39
N ASN A 65 1.39 28.07 37.37
CA ASN A 65 2.54 27.17 37.35
C ASN A 65 2.28 26.08 36.30
N SER A 66 3.24 25.83 35.44
CA SER A 66 3.23 24.78 34.40
C SER A 66 3.13 23.34 34.94
N LYS A 67 2.88 23.16 36.25
CA LYS A 67 2.70 21.86 36.92
C LYS A 67 1.24 21.46 37.18
N ASP A 68 0.27 22.34 36.92
CA ASP A 68 -1.15 22.06 37.21
C ASP A 68 -1.99 21.72 35.96
N ILE A 69 -1.36 21.33 34.84
CA ILE A 69 -2.08 20.85 33.64
C ILE A 69 -1.91 19.33 33.52
N ILE A 70 -2.53 18.59 34.46
CA ILE A 70 -3.00 17.23 34.21
C ILE A 70 -4.34 17.09 34.91
N THR A 71 -5.44 17.30 34.18
CA THR A 71 -6.64 16.45 34.20
C THR A 71 -7.59 16.88 33.08
N GLU A 72 -7.79 15.94 32.16
CA GLU A 72 -8.86 15.74 31.17
C GLU A 72 -10.07 16.70 31.18
N THR A 73 -10.37 17.34 30.04
CA THR A 73 -11.51 17.04 29.14
C THR A 73 -11.81 18.19 28.16
N ASP A 74 -11.99 17.81 26.89
CA ASP A 74 -12.80 18.38 25.81
C ASP A 74 -12.68 19.85 25.31
N GLU A 75 -12.23 19.92 24.05
CA GLU A 75 -12.52 20.82 22.91
C GLU A 75 -13.03 22.27 23.13
N LYS A 76 -12.33 23.27 22.56
CA LYS A 76 -12.67 23.92 21.26
C LYS A 76 -11.90 25.23 21.00
N SER A 77 -11.36 25.31 19.76
CA SER A 77 -10.95 26.50 18.96
C SER A 77 -9.75 27.33 19.44
N GLY A 78 -8.73 27.66 18.63
CA GLY A 78 -8.51 27.41 17.21
C GLY A 78 -7.12 27.93 16.77
N ALA A 79 -6.71 27.47 15.59
CA ALA A 79 -5.55 27.89 14.79
C ALA A 79 -4.14 27.60 15.34
N GLY A 80 -3.57 26.49 14.87
CA GLY A 80 -2.11 26.41 14.62
C GLY A 80 -1.28 25.59 15.59
N LYS A 81 -1.57 24.30 15.76
CA LYS A 81 -0.54 23.31 16.13
C LYS A 81 -0.93 21.92 15.62
N CYS A 82 -0.73 21.70 14.33
CA CYS A 82 -0.70 20.34 13.81
C CYS A 82 0.71 19.80 13.98
N VAL A 83 0.99 19.22 15.14
CA VAL A 83 1.66 17.93 15.28
C VAL A 83 1.57 17.56 16.75
N ASN A 84 0.85 16.48 17.06
CA ASN A 84 1.13 15.72 18.26
C ASN A 84 2.59 15.27 18.11
N ALA A 85 3.52 15.95 18.77
CA ALA A 85 4.88 15.45 18.88
C ALA A 85 4.76 14.03 19.45
N LEU A 86 5.34 13.06 18.75
CA LEU A 86 5.39 11.69 19.24
C LEU A 86 5.99 11.73 20.66
N PRO A 87 5.53 10.89 21.61
CA PRO A 87 5.84 11.00 23.03
C PRO A 87 7.31 10.70 23.40
N TRP A 88 8.21 10.66 22.42
CA TRP A 88 9.58 10.18 22.53
C TRP A 88 10.54 11.31 22.15
N ASN A 89 11.73 11.30 22.75
CA ASN A 89 12.76 12.26 22.42
C ASN A 89 13.53 11.82 21.16
N ASP A 90 14.13 12.79 20.46
CA ASP A 90 15.07 12.51 19.38
C ASP A 90 16.36 11.92 19.98
N ASP A 91 16.47 10.60 19.99
CA ASP A 91 17.56 9.83 20.64
C ASP A 91 18.14 8.72 19.74
N ASP A 92 18.02 8.89 18.41
CA ASP A 92 18.47 7.94 17.37
C ASP A 92 17.90 6.51 17.47
N THR A 93 16.91 6.27 18.34
CA THR A 93 16.25 4.97 18.46
C THR A 93 15.16 4.83 17.40
N LEU A 94 15.21 3.75 16.60
CA LEU A 94 14.16 3.42 15.66
C LEU A 94 12.95 2.86 16.42
N ARG A 95 11.79 3.47 16.20
CA ARG A 95 10.55 3.15 16.89
C ARG A 95 9.47 2.73 15.90
N ILE A 96 8.94 1.55 16.13
CA ILE A 96 7.83 1.00 15.36
C ILE A 96 6.59 1.13 16.23
N VAL A 97 5.56 1.77 15.71
CA VAL A 97 4.34 2.06 16.47
C VAL A 97 3.10 1.74 15.65
N ALA A 98 2.17 1.01 16.27
CA ALA A 98 0.88 0.67 15.70
C ALA A 98 -0.20 1.57 16.30
N TYR A 99 -0.96 2.30 15.48
CA TYR A 99 -2.08 3.12 15.94
C TYR A 99 -3.41 2.66 15.34
N LYS A 100 -4.48 2.72 16.13
CA LYS A 100 -5.87 2.68 15.62
C LYS A 100 -6.50 4.04 15.87
N GLY A 101 -6.62 4.84 14.80
CA GLY A 101 -6.97 6.26 14.93
C GLY A 101 -5.88 6.99 15.74
N HIS A 102 -6.25 7.59 16.86
CA HIS A 102 -5.31 8.28 17.76
C HIS A 102 -4.78 7.41 18.92
N THR A 103 -5.18 6.14 18.98
CA THR A 103 -4.82 5.24 20.08
C THR A 103 -3.61 4.40 19.70
N LEU A 104 -2.52 4.48 20.47
CA LEU A 104 -1.36 3.60 20.34
C LEU A 104 -1.72 2.19 20.82
N LEU A 105 -1.61 1.20 19.93
CA LEU A 105 -1.86 -0.22 20.20
C LEU A 105 -0.60 -0.96 20.64
N GLN A 106 0.50 -0.79 19.88
CA GLN A 106 1.75 -1.50 20.09
C GLN A 106 2.93 -0.58 19.81
N LYS A 107 4.03 -0.81 20.54
CA LYS A 107 5.29 -0.11 20.33
C LYS A 107 6.46 -1.08 20.47
N GLU A 108 7.47 -0.92 19.62
CA GLU A 108 8.71 -1.69 19.65
C GLU A 108 9.89 -0.75 19.34
N GLU A 109 11.01 -0.96 20.02
CA GLU A 109 12.25 -0.19 19.84
C GLU A 109 13.34 -1.14 19.37
N CYS A 110 14.09 -0.77 18.33
CA CYS A 110 15.16 -1.62 17.79
C CYS A 110 16.46 -0.83 17.63
N GLU A 111 17.59 -1.47 17.99
CA GLU A 111 18.92 -0.85 17.96
C GLU A 111 19.61 -0.95 16.58
N LYS A 112 19.08 -1.73 15.65
CA LYS A 112 19.73 -2.00 14.34
C LYS A 112 18.78 -1.74 13.17
N TYR A 113 19.27 -0.96 12.21
CA TYR A 113 18.50 -0.41 11.09
C TYR A 113 18.29 -1.36 9.89
N ASN A 114 19.05 -2.46 9.84
CA ASN A 114 19.06 -3.35 8.69
C ASN A 114 18.15 -4.55 8.98
N ASP A 115 17.01 -4.65 8.29
CA ASP A 115 15.96 -5.68 8.39
C ASP A 115 14.99 -5.59 9.58
N VAL A 116 14.38 -4.42 9.80
CA VAL A 116 13.21 -4.32 10.67
C VAL A 116 11.95 -4.73 9.90
N ALA A 117 11.56 -6.01 10.03
CA ALA A 117 10.27 -6.50 9.56
C ALA A 117 9.21 -6.28 10.65
N VAL A 118 8.21 -5.43 10.38
CA VAL A 118 7.10 -5.19 11.29
C VAL A 118 6.01 -6.22 11.03
N HIS A 119 5.94 -7.25 11.86
CA HIS A 119 4.88 -8.26 11.76
C HIS A 119 3.66 -7.81 12.56
N PHE A 120 2.63 -7.34 11.86
CA PHE A 120 1.33 -7.12 12.48
C PHE A 120 0.58 -8.44 12.56
N HIS A 121 0.55 -9.05 13.74
CA HIS A 121 -0.28 -10.23 13.96
C HIS A 121 -1.73 -9.78 14.13
N ILE A 122 -2.47 -9.83 13.04
CA ILE A 122 -3.91 -9.60 13.02
C ILE A 122 -4.55 -10.98 13.14
N SER A 123 -5.35 -11.23 14.17
CA SER A 123 -6.00 -12.53 14.39
C SER A 123 -7.46 -12.55 13.95
N GLU A 124 -7.96 -11.46 13.39
CA GLU A 124 -9.36 -11.26 13.05
C GLU A 124 -9.51 -10.76 11.61
N THR A 125 -10.66 -11.06 10.99
CA THR A 125 -11.00 -10.57 9.65
C THR A 125 -10.97 -9.05 9.57
N MET A 126 -10.26 -8.52 8.57
CA MET A 126 -10.22 -7.08 8.30
C MET A 126 -11.39 -6.68 7.41
N LYS A 127 -12.36 -5.95 7.97
CA LYS A 127 -13.57 -5.52 7.25
C LYS A 127 -13.44 -4.22 6.47
N ASN A 128 -12.35 -3.51 6.66
CA ASN A 128 -12.09 -2.22 6.03
C ASN A 128 -11.03 -2.37 4.96
N ASP A 129 -10.89 -1.32 4.14
CA ASP A 129 -9.79 -1.20 3.20
C ASP A 129 -8.43 -1.22 3.93
N VAL A 130 -7.44 -1.82 3.29
CA VAL A 130 -6.08 -1.94 3.79
C VAL A 130 -5.16 -1.11 2.91
N GLU A 131 -4.47 -0.15 3.53
CA GLU A 131 -3.44 0.65 2.87
C GLU A 131 -2.09 0.45 3.59
N CYS A 132 -1.06 0.03 2.87
CA CYS A 132 0.29 -0.18 3.40
C CYS A 132 1.40 0.33 2.47
N ASP A 133 2.40 1.00 3.06
CA ASP A 133 3.60 1.46 2.33
C ASP A 133 4.79 0.49 2.41
N PHE A 134 4.64 -0.59 3.18
CA PHE A 134 5.67 -1.56 3.54
C PHE A 134 5.15 -2.98 3.31
N ASP A 135 6.03 -3.98 3.44
CA ASP A 135 5.62 -5.39 3.32
C ASP A 135 4.66 -5.76 4.46
N LEU A 136 3.44 -6.16 4.09
CA LEU A 136 2.42 -6.56 5.05
C LEU A 136 2.28 -8.08 5.06
N TYR A 137 2.53 -8.68 6.23
CA TYR A 137 2.29 -10.09 6.47
C TYR A 137 1.16 -10.24 7.48
N CYS A 138 0.01 -10.76 7.06
CA CYS A 138 -1.16 -10.99 7.90
C CYS A 138 -1.57 -12.47 8.00
N ALA A 139 -0.66 -13.41 7.73
CA ALA A 139 -0.92 -14.86 7.85
C ALA A 139 -2.23 -15.29 7.14
N ASP A 140 -2.97 -16.29 7.64
CA ASP A 140 -4.22 -16.80 7.06
C ASP A 140 -5.44 -15.89 7.31
N VAL A 141 -5.23 -14.57 7.42
CA VAL A 141 -6.32 -13.61 7.65
C VAL A 141 -7.06 -13.26 6.37
N LYS A 142 -8.38 -13.22 6.47
CA LYS A 142 -9.27 -12.70 5.43
C LYS A 142 -9.40 -11.17 5.49
N ILE A 143 -9.32 -10.53 4.33
CA ILE A 143 -9.52 -9.09 4.10
C ILE A 143 -10.78 -8.91 3.27
N GLU A 144 -11.82 -8.29 3.80
CA GLU A 144 -13.09 -8.06 3.09
C GLU A 144 -13.14 -6.72 2.33
N GLY A 145 -12.18 -5.81 2.61
CA GLY A 145 -12.06 -4.54 1.91
C GLY A 145 -11.11 -4.57 0.72
N ASN A 146 -10.99 -3.42 0.05
CA ASN A 146 -9.98 -3.23 -0.99
C ASN A 146 -8.58 -3.18 -0.38
N VAL A 147 -7.59 -3.51 -1.18
CA VAL A 147 -6.20 -3.57 -0.72
C VAL A 147 -5.34 -2.71 -1.62
N THR A 148 -4.55 -1.83 -1.00
CA THR A 148 -3.47 -1.10 -1.66
C THR A 148 -2.21 -1.27 -0.83
N CYS A 149 -1.21 -1.99 -1.35
CA CYS A 149 0.08 -2.14 -0.68
C CYS A 149 1.21 -1.77 -1.63
N ASN A 150 2.02 -0.76 -1.31
CA ASN A 150 3.10 -0.31 -2.19
C ASN A 150 4.29 -1.27 -2.27
N LYS A 151 4.33 -2.30 -1.41
CA LYS A 151 5.34 -3.37 -1.40
C LYS A 151 4.68 -4.73 -1.60
N SER A 152 4.98 -5.71 -0.75
CA SER A 152 4.44 -7.07 -0.84
C SER A 152 3.33 -7.28 0.19
N LEU A 153 2.38 -8.16 -0.13
CA LEU A 153 1.35 -8.62 0.78
C LEU A 153 1.36 -10.14 0.86
N SER A 154 1.29 -10.67 2.07
CA SER A 154 1.00 -12.07 2.32
C SER A 154 -0.20 -12.17 3.25
N CYS A 155 -1.30 -12.76 2.77
CA CYS A 155 -2.56 -12.85 3.49
C CYS A 155 -3.30 -14.17 3.18
N GLY A 156 -4.38 -14.46 3.90
CA GLY A 156 -5.18 -15.66 3.69
C GLY A 156 -6.08 -15.53 2.47
N SER A 157 -6.99 -14.56 2.50
CA SER A 157 -7.85 -14.26 1.35
C SER A 157 -8.21 -12.79 1.27
N VAL A 158 -8.52 -12.30 0.07
CA VAL A 158 -9.00 -10.93 -0.16
C VAL A 158 -10.31 -10.99 -0.94
N THR A 159 -11.38 -10.44 -0.38
CA THR A 159 -12.70 -10.39 -1.04
C THR A 159 -13.14 -8.97 -1.43
N GLY A 160 -12.18 -8.06 -1.60
CA GLY A 160 -12.42 -6.71 -2.10
C GLY A 160 -12.68 -6.68 -3.61
N ASP A 161 -13.09 -5.52 -4.12
CA ASP A 161 -13.28 -5.31 -5.56
C ASP A 161 -11.96 -4.97 -6.28
N SER A 162 -10.99 -4.39 -5.55
CA SER A 162 -9.69 -3.99 -6.07
C SER A 162 -8.55 -4.36 -5.13
N VAL A 163 -7.51 -4.99 -5.70
CA VAL A 163 -6.29 -5.41 -5.01
C VAL A 163 -5.09 -4.88 -5.79
N ASN A 164 -4.37 -3.91 -5.22
CA ASN A 164 -3.23 -3.24 -5.86
C ASN A 164 -1.97 -3.45 -5.01
N ILE A 165 -1.04 -4.27 -5.50
CA ILE A 165 0.18 -4.66 -4.78
C ILE A 165 1.40 -4.24 -5.59
N GLY A 166 2.32 -3.50 -4.98
CA GLY A 166 3.45 -2.90 -5.66
C GLY A 166 4.52 -3.90 -6.08
N TYR A 167 4.63 -5.05 -5.41
CA TYR A 167 5.66 -6.04 -5.70
C TYR A 167 5.13 -7.48 -5.76
N VAL A 168 4.97 -8.17 -4.62
CA VAL A 168 4.55 -9.58 -4.60
C VAL A 168 3.27 -9.76 -3.78
N LEU A 169 2.29 -10.47 -4.32
CA LEU A 169 1.11 -10.91 -3.59
C LEU A 169 1.19 -12.42 -3.35
N ASN A 170 1.13 -12.84 -2.09
CA ASN A 170 0.92 -14.23 -1.69
C ASN A 170 -0.45 -14.34 -1.01
N CYS A 171 -1.34 -15.13 -1.57
CA CYS A 171 -2.70 -15.30 -1.05
C CYS A 171 -3.22 -16.72 -1.33
N ASN A 172 -4.27 -17.15 -0.65
CA ASN A 172 -4.99 -18.35 -1.05
C ASN A 172 -6.04 -17.98 -2.10
N GLU A 173 -6.99 -17.13 -1.75
CA GLU A 173 -8.09 -16.73 -2.64
C GLU A 173 -8.19 -15.22 -2.76
N VAL A 174 -8.32 -14.71 -3.99
CA VAL A 174 -8.51 -13.27 -4.24
C VAL A 174 -9.72 -13.05 -5.15
N SER A 175 -10.57 -12.09 -4.81
CA SER A 175 -11.61 -11.60 -5.71
C SER A 175 -11.31 -10.18 -6.20
N GLY A 176 -12.03 -9.78 -7.24
CA GLY A 176 -11.95 -8.44 -7.81
C GLY A 176 -10.84 -8.30 -8.84
N THR A 177 -10.53 -7.06 -9.22
CA THR A 177 -9.42 -6.79 -10.14
C THR A 177 -8.10 -6.76 -9.37
N VAL A 178 -7.17 -7.63 -9.75
CA VAL A 178 -5.88 -7.82 -9.09
C VAL A 178 -4.77 -7.22 -9.95
N ASN A 179 -4.07 -6.23 -9.41
CA ASN A 179 -2.91 -5.60 -10.04
C ASN A 179 -1.68 -5.83 -9.16
N VAL A 180 -0.67 -6.52 -9.68
CA VAL A 180 0.57 -6.83 -8.95
C VAL A 180 1.78 -6.36 -9.75
N GLY A 181 2.64 -5.57 -9.13
CA GLY A 181 3.79 -4.96 -9.82
C GLY A 181 4.85 -5.96 -10.30
N ASN A 182 4.96 -7.14 -9.68
CA ASN A 182 5.90 -8.18 -10.08
C ASN A 182 5.23 -9.56 -10.15
N THR A 183 5.02 -10.24 -9.02
CA THR A 183 4.59 -11.65 -8.99
C THR A 183 3.32 -11.85 -8.16
N LEU A 184 2.32 -12.48 -8.76
CA LEU A 184 1.17 -13.02 -8.05
C LEU A 184 1.39 -14.50 -7.75
N ASN A 185 1.26 -14.89 -6.49
CA ASN A 185 1.12 -16.28 -6.05
C ASN A 185 -0.23 -16.41 -5.35
N CYS A 186 -1.18 -17.10 -5.98
CA CYS A 186 -2.50 -17.38 -5.42
C CYS A 186 -2.84 -18.86 -5.59
N GLN A 187 -3.84 -19.38 -4.87
CA GLN A 187 -4.55 -20.56 -5.35
C GLN A 187 -5.55 -20.09 -6.39
N ASP A 188 -6.63 -19.44 -5.97
CA ASP A 188 -7.72 -19.07 -6.88
C ASP A 188 -7.91 -17.56 -7.00
N VAL A 189 -8.22 -17.09 -8.21
CA VAL A 189 -8.65 -15.71 -8.46
C VAL A 189 -10.03 -15.68 -9.09
N THR A 190 -10.95 -14.91 -8.50
CA THR A 190 -12.23 -14.54 -9.11
C THR A 190 -12.21 -13.09 -9.56
N GLY A 191 -11.88 -12.87 -10.83
CA GLY A 191 -11.72 -11.55 -11.44
C GLY A 191 -10.49 -11.47 -12.34
N ASN A 192 -10.23 -10.29 -12.87
CA ASN A 192 -9.12 -10.08 -13.81
C ASN A 192 -7.80 -9.90 -13.07
N VAL A 193 -6.72 -10.42 -13.64
CA VAL A 193 -5.36 -10.34 -13.10
C VAL A 193 -4.43 -9.60 -14.06
N ASN A 194 -3.67 -8.64 -13.52
CA ASN A 194 -2.56 -7.99 -14.20
C ASN A 194 -1.29 -8.10 -13.34
N ALA A 195 -0.29 -8.85 -13.79
CA ALA A 195 1.00 -8.96 -13.13
C ALA A 195 2.13 -8.36 -14.00
N GLY A 196 3.05 -7.63 -13.38
CA GLY A 196 4.18 -7.05 -14.09
C GLY A 196 5.19 -8.08 -14.61
N ASN A 197 5.21 -9.30 -14.06
CA ASN A 197 6.19 -10.32 -14.43
C ASN A 197 5.64 -11.75 -14.40
N VAL A 198 5.11 -12.25 -13.28
CA VAL A 198 4.70 -13.66 -13.17
C VAL A 198 3.32 -13.79 -12.52
N ILE A 199 2.47 -14.64 -13.08
CA ILE A 199 1.23 -15.12 -12.46
C ILE A 199 1.40 -16.61 -12.14
N ASN A 200 1.31 -16.96 -10.87
CA ASN A 200 1.28 -18.34 -10.39
C ASN A 200 -0.05 -18.56 -9.64
N CYS A 201 -0.98 -19.27 -10.25
CA CYS A 201 -2.29 -19.57 -9.69
C CYS A 201 -2.65 -21.04 -9.93
N ASP A 202 -3.61 -21.57 -9.18
CA ASP A 202 -4.33 -22.77 -9.59
C ASP A 202 -5.38 -22.36 -10.62
N ASP A 203 -6.48 -21.71 -10.22
CA ASP A 203 -7.54 -21.32 -11.15
C ASP A 203 -7.76 -19.79 -11.23
N ILE A 204 -8.04 -19.29 -12.43
CA ILE A 204 -8.44 -17.89 -12.67
C ILE A 204 -9.81 -17.84 -13.36
N GLN A 205 -10.78 -17.21 -12.73
CA GLN A 205 -12.10 -16.89 -13.29
C GLN A 205 -12.12 -15.43 -13.76
N GLY A 206 -11.50 -15.17 -14.90
CA GLY A 206 -11.33 -13.85 -15.49
C GLY A 206 -10.12 -13.80 -16.42
N ASN A 207 -9.84 -12.63 -16.99
CA ASN A 207 -8.72 -12.45 -17.91
C ASN A 207 -7.39 -12.38 -17.14
N ALA A 208 -6.33 -12.94 -17.70
CA ALA A 208 -5.01 -12.98 -17.10
C ALA A 208 -3.97 -12.30 -18.01
N THR A 209 -3.29 -11.27 -17.51
CA THR A 209 -2.24 -10.55 -18.23
C THR A 209 -0.94 -10.52 -17.42
N SER A 210 0.15 -11.00 -18.01
CA SER A 210 1.47 -11.02 -17.39
C SER A 210 2.54 -10.40 -18.29
N GLY A 211 3.48 -9.68 -17.68
CA GLY A 211 4.63 -9.12 -18.39
C GLY A 211 5.63 -10.18 -18.89
N ASN A 212 5.65 -11.37 -18.28
CA ASN A 212 6.54 -12.46 -18.68
C ASN A 212 5.83 -13.81 -18.64
N GLU A 213 5.65 -14.43 -17.47
CA GLU A 213 5.18 -15.81 -17.37
C GLU A 213 3.79 -15.93 -16.76
N ILE A 214 3.00 -16.87 -17.25
CA ILE A 214 1.74 -17.32 -16.63
C ILE A 214 1.83 -18.82 -16.44
N ALA A 215 1.80 -19.26 -15.18
CA ALA A 215 1.76 -20.64 -14.77
C ALA A 215 0.46 -20.86 -13.98
N CYS A 216 -0.51 -21.53 -14.60
CA CYS A 216 -1.81 -21.80 -13.96
C CYS A 216 -2.26 -23.24 -14.18
N SER A 217 -3.21 -23.74 -13.39
CA SER A 217 -3.99 -24.91 -13.79
C SER A 217 -4.99 -24.50 -14.86
N ASN A 218 -6.05 -23.75 -14.50
CA ASN A 218 -7.09 -23.39 -15.47
C ASN A 218 -7.35 -21.88 -15.52
N ILE A 219 -7.66 -21.37 -16.72
CA ILE A 219 -8.06 -19.98 -16.90
C ILE A 219 -9.37 -19.90 -17.69
N ASN A 220 -10.36 -19.22 -17.13
CA ASN A 220 -11.64 -18.95 -17.79
C ASN A 220 -11.73 -17.45 -18.13
N GLY A 221 -11.09 -17.09 -19.24
CA GLY A 221 -10.94 -15.73 -19.74
C GLY A 221 -9.76 -15.63 -20.69
N ASP A 222 -9.59 -14.46 -21.29
CA ASP A 222 -8.52 -14.22 -22.26
C ASP A 222 -7.16 -14.13 -21.56
N VAL A 223 -6.12 -14.63 -22.21
CA VAL A 223 -4.76 -14.74 -21.66
C VAL A 223 -3.76 -13.97 -22.51
N MET A 224 -2.96 -13.11 -21.87
CA MET A 224 -1.87 -12.39 -22.53
C MET A 224 -0.57 -12.48 -21.75
N ALA A 225 0.50 -13.01 -22.35
CA ALA A 225 1.82 -13.09 -21.71
C ALA A 225 2.93 -12.50 -22.58
N GLY A 226 3.77 -11.65 -21.98
CA GLY A 226 4.95 -11.09 -22.64
C GLY A 226 6.12 -12.07 -22.80
N GLY A 227 6.07 -13.21 -22.11
CA GLY A 227 7.00 -14.34 -22.18
C GLY A 227 6.21 -15.61 -22.46
N ASN A 228 6.16 -16.56 -21.52
CA ASN A 228 5.62 -17.90 -21.77
C ASN A 228 4.31 -18.16 -21.02
N ILE A 229 3.54 -19.12 -21.50
CA ILE A 229 2.34 -19.61 -20.83
C ILE A 229 2.50 -21.13 -20.65
N ALA A 230 2.29 -21.58 -19.42
CA ALA A 230 2.21 -22.99 -19.06
C ALA A 230 0.92 -23.19 -18.26
N CYS A 231 -0.13 -23.68 -18.91
CA CYS A 231 -1.43 -23.94 -18.27
C CYS A 231 -1.95 -25.35 -18.57
N CYS A 232 -2.95 -25.83 -17.84
CA CYS A 232 -3.72 -26.99 -18.28
C CYS A 232 -4.75 -26.50 -19.32
N ASP A 233 -5.90 -25.99 -18.87
CA ASP A 233 -7.00 -25.63 -19.77
C ASP A 233 -7.23 -24.12 -19.82
N ILE A 234 -7.46 -23.57 -21.01
CA ILE A 234 -7.80 -22.15 -21.20
C ILE A 234 -9.12 -22.04 -21.96
N ASN A 235 -10.11 -21.38 -21.36
CA ASN A 235 -11.38 -21.05 -21.98
C ASN A 235 -11.42 -19.55 -22.32
N GLY A 236 -10.76 -19.18 -23.42
CA GLY A 236 -10.59 -17.81 -23.89
C GLY A 236 -9.47 -17.72 -24.93
N ASP A 237 -9.31 -16.54 -25.53
CA ASP A 237 -8.28 -16.33 -26.54
C ASP A 237 -6.89 -16.17 -25.90
N VAL A 238 -5.85 -16.67 -26.56
CA VAL A 238 -4.47 -16.67 -26.07
C VAL A 238 -3.56 -15.82 -26.95
N SER A 239 -2.81 -14.91 -26.33
CA SER A 239 -1.78 -14.09 -26.97
C SER A 239 -0.46 -14.16 -26.22
N VAL A 240 0.58 -14.72 -26.84
CA VAL A 240 1.87 -14.96 -26.18
C VAL A 240 3.05 -14.61 -27.07
N LYS A 241 4.09 -13.99 -26.50
CA LYS A 241 5.32 -13.66 -27.25
C LYS A 241 6.39 -14.75 -27.19
N GLY A 242 6.33 -15.60 -26.18
CA GLY A 242 7.20 -16.75 -26.02
C GLY A 242 6.53 -18.02 -26.52
N TYR A 243 6.72 -19.09 -25.75
CA TYR A 243 6.14 -20.40 -25.99
C TYR A 243 4.83 -20.59 -25.23
N LEU A 244 3.91 -21.33 -25.84
CA LEU A 244 2.66 -21.80 -25.23
C LEU A 244 2.75 -23.31 -25.01
N GLU A 245 2.52 -23.74 -23.79
CA GLU A 245 2.35 -25.15 -23.42
C GLU A 245 1.01 -25.28 -22.67
N CYS A 246 0.03 -25.97 -23.28
CA CYS A 246 -1.26 -26.22 -22.67
C CYS A 246 -1.79 -27.64 -22.90
N SER A 247 -2.79 -28.04 -22.12
CA SER A 247 -3.71 -29.13 -22.49
C SER A 247 -4.70 -28.57 -23.52
N ASP A 248 -5.94 -28.23 -23.17
CA ASP A 248 -6.93 -27.85 -24.18
C ASP A 248 -7.21 -26.33 -24.17
N ILE A 249 -7.48 -25.76 -25.34
CA ILE A 249 -7.78 -24.33 -25.50
C ILE A 249 -9.11 -24.14 -26.25
N ASN A 250 -10.09 -23.58 -25.56
CA ASN A 250 -11.33 -23.13 -26.16
C ASN A 250 -11.26 -21.65 -26.53
N GLY A 251 -10.54 -21.34 -27.61
CA GLY A 251 -10.32 -20.00 -28.12
C GLY A 251 -9.32 -19.97 -29.28
N ASP A 252 -9.04 -18.77 -29.80
CA ASP A 252 -8.01 -18.56 -30.80
C ASP A 252 -6.62 -18.39 -30.14
N ILE A 253 -5.57 -18.86 -30.82
CA ILE A 253 -4.18 -18.77 -30.34
C ILE A 253 -3.36 -17.89 -31.28
N THR A 254 -2.65 -16.91 -30.69
CA THR A 254 -1.58 -16.17 -31.36
C THR A 254 -0.30 -16.25 -30.54
N ALA A 255 0.73 -16.93 -31.08
CA ALA A 255 2.03 -17.07 -30.46
C ALA A 255 3.15 -16.56 -31.38
N GLU A 256 4.11 -15.78 -30.86
CA GLU A 256 5.29 -15.37 -31.67
C GLU A 256 6.33 -16.50 -31.84
N GLN A 257 6.26 -17.56 -31.04
CA GLN A 257 7.18 -18.71 -31.14
C GLN A 257 6.45 -20.04 -31.37
N TYR A 258 6.55 -20.97 -30.41
CA TYR A 258 6.05 -22.34 -30.50
C TYR A 258 4.71 -22.45 -29.80
N VAL A 259 3.82 -23.26 -30.36
CA VAL A 259 2.58 -23.68 -29.71
C VAL A 259 2.63 -25.19 -29.55
N GLU A 260 2.61 -25.65 -28.30
CA GLU A 260 2.45 -27.06 -27.93
C GLU A 260 1.16 -27.19 -27.12
N CYS A 261 0.19 -27.92 -27.66
CA CYS A 261 -1.11 -28.04 -27.02
C CYS A 261 -1.82 -29.38 -27.27
N GLY A 262 -2.88 -29.64 -26.51
CA GLY A 262 -3.92 -30.60 -26.83
C GLY A 262 -4.86 -30.05 -27.90
N ASP A 263 -6.16 -30.18 -27.69
CA ASP A 263 -7.16 -29.77 -28.68
C ASP A 263 -7.43 -28.26 -28.61
N VAL A 264 -7.64 -27.64 -29.77
CA VAL A 264 -7.96 -26.22 -29.91
C VAL A 264 -9.28 -26.05 -30.65
N GLU A 265 -10.27 -25.42 -30.02
CA GLU A 265 -11.55 -25.16 -30.70
C GLU A 265 -11.44 -24.07 -31.78
N GLY A 266 -10.53 -23.10 -31.59
CA GLY A 266 -10.31 -21.97 -32.49
C GLY A 266 -9.21 -22.17 -33.53
N SER A 267 -8.69 -21.06 -34.03
CA SER A 267 -7.58 -21.00 -34.99
C SER A 267 -6.23 -20.83 -34.28
N VAL A 268 -5.17 -21.36 -34.86
CA VAL A 268 -3.81 -21.28 -34.31
C VAL A 268 -2.89 -20.54 -35.26
N ASN A 269 -2.24 -19.48 -34.76
CA ASN A 269 -1.18 -18.76 -35.47
C ASN A 269 0.11 -18.78 -34.63
N ALA A 270 1.14 -19.45 -35.13
CA ALA A 270 2.45 -19.55 -34.49
C ALA A 270 3.55 -18.94 -35.36
N GLY A 271 4.42 -18.13 -34.76
CA GLY A 271 5.58 -17.57 -35.45
C GLY A 271 6.64 -18.60 -35.83
N GLN A 272 6.59 -19.82 -35.27
CA GLN A 272 7.51 -20.90 -35.59
C GLN A 272 6.79 -22.22 -35.88
N TYR A 273 6.50 -23.03 -34.86
CA TYR A 273 5.92 -24.36 -35.01
C TYR A 273 4.59 -24.48 -34.27
N ILE A 274 3.71 -25.32 -34.80
CA ILE A 274 2.50 -25.79 -34.13
C ILE A 274 2.65 -27.29 -33.91
N SER A 275 2.44 -27.75 -32.67
CA SER A 275 2.34 -29.15 -32.27
C SER A 275 1.11 -29.29 -31.40
N CYS A 276 -0.05 -29.61 -31.99
CA CYS A 276 -1.30 -29.70 -31.23
C CYS A 276 -2.08 -30.99 -31.48
N GLY A 277 -3.15 -31.21 -30.72
CA GLY A 277 -4.20 -32.18 -31.05
C GLY A 277 -5.03 -31.72 -32.25
N ASP A 278 -6.35 -31.83 -32.15
CA ASP A 278 -7.25 -31.36 -33.19
C ASP A 278 -7.36 -29.82 -33.16
N ILE A 279 -7.45 -29.18 -34.33
CA ILE A 279 -7.63 -27.72 -34.46
C ILE A 279 -8.94 -27.46 -35.19
N GLY A 280 -9.91 -26.81 -34.53
CA GLY A 280 -11.22 -26.50 -35.10
C GLY A 280 -11.18 -25.44 -36.21
N GLY A 281 -10.23 -24.51 -36.15
CA GLY A 281 -10.09 -23.39 -37.08
C GLY A 281 -8.95 -23.53 -38.11
N ASP A 282 -8.41 -22.39 -38.51
CA ASP A 282 -7.24 -22.33 -39.41
C ASP A 282 -5.94 -22.58 -38.63
N ALA A 283 -4.93 -23.20 -39.25
CA ALA A 283 -3.60 -23.36 -38.68
C ALA A 283 -2.53 -22.68 -39.54
N THR A 284 -1.80 -21.73 -38.97
CA THR A 284 -0.74 -20.98 -39.65
C THR A 284 0.56 -21.02 -38.85
N ALA A 285 1.64 -21.51 -39.47
CA ALA A 285 2.97 -21.53 -38.87
C ALA A 285 4.04 -21.11 -39.87
N ALA A 286 5.05 -20.35 -39.43
CA ALA A 286 6.15 -19.96 -40.31
C ALA A 286 7.08 -21.13 -40.68
N GLN A 287 7.09 -22.20 -39.88
CA GLN A 287 7.92 -23.38 -40.08
C GLN A 287 7.05 -24.62 -40.30
N GLY A 288 6.96 -25.52 -39.32
CA GLY A 288 6.21 -26.78 -39.41
C GLY A 288 4.90 -26.77 -38.64
N ILE A 289 3.97 -27.63 -39.06
CA ILE A 289 2.72 -27.92 -38.35
C ILE A 289 2.64 -29.44 -38.17
N GLU A 290 2.56 -29.90 -36.93
CA GLU A 290 2.24 -31.27 -36.55
C GLU A 290 0.92 -31.24 -35.77
N CYS A 291 -0.09 -31.97 -36.22
CA CYS A 291 -1.39 -31.91 -35.57
C CYS A 291 -2.31 -33.11 -35.81
N GLY A 292 -3.43 -33.15 -35.09
CA GLY A 292 -4.57 -34.02 -35.37
C GLY A 292 -5.35 -33.56 -36.61
N ASP A 293 -6.67 -33.61 -36.55
CA ASP A 293 -7.55 -33.13 -37.61
C ASP A 293 -7.65 -31.59 -37.59
N ILE A 294 -7.73 -30.97 -38.77
CA ILE A 294 -7.90 -29.52 -38.94
C ILE A 294 -9.24 -29.22 -39.61
N GLY A 295 -10.05 -28.37 -38.97
CA GLY A 295 -11.33 -27.89 -39.49
C GLY A 295 -11.22 -26.82 -40.58
N GLY A 296 -10.13 -26.05 -40.62
CA GLY A 296 -9.90 -24.94 -41.56
C GLY A 296 -8.73 -25.14 -42.53
N ASN A 297 -8.17 -24.01 -42.98
CA ASN A 297 -7.05 -23.94 -43.90
C ASN A 297 -5.71 -24.09 -43.17
N VAL A 298 -4.71 -24.57 -43.89
CA VAL A 298 -3.37 -24.79 -43.37
C VAL A 298 -2.36 -23.98 -44.16
N THR A 299 -1.52 -23.21 -43.47
CA THR A 299 -0.37 -22.51 -44.08
C THR A 299 0.90 -22.80 -43.29
N ALA A 300 1.87 -23.47 -43.92
CA ALA A 300 3.16 -23.81 -43.31
C ALA A 300 4.34 -23.45 -44.22
N GLY A 301 5.47 -23.04 -43.63
CA GLY A 301 6.66 -22.66 -44.38
C GLY A 301 7.64 -23.79 -44.69
N GLN A 302 7.51 -24.95 -44.04
CA GLN A 302 8.43 -26.08 -44.21
C GLN A 302 7.70 -27.41 -44.41
N PHE A 303 6.86 -27.83 -43.46
CA PHE A 303 6.16 -29.11 -43.52
C PHE A 303 4.79 -29.07 -42.84
N VAL A 304 3.93 -30.00 -43.23
CA VAL A 304 2.61 -30.24 -42.65
C VAL A 304 2.46 -31.73 -42.42
N GLU A 305 2.35 -32.14 -41.15
CA GLU A 305 2.09 -33.50 -40.72
C GLU A 305 0.82 -33.50 -39.85
N CYS A 306 -0.34 -33.55 -40.51
CA CYS A 306 -1.64 -33.53 -39.84
C CYS A 306 -2.54 -34.69 -40.29
N GLY A 307 -3.63 -34.89 -39.55
CA GLY A 307 -4.73 -35.79 -39.88
C GLY A 307 -5.57 -35.31 -41.07
N GLU A 308 -6.89 -35.38 -40.95
CA GLU A 308 -7.80 -34.88 -41.98
C GLU A 308 -7.85 -33.34 -41.97
N VAL A 309 -7.66 -32.71 -43.13
CA VAL A 309 -7.72 -31.24 -43.29
C VAL A 309 -8.95 -30.87 -44.11
N ASN A 310 -9.89 -30.15 -43.50
CA ASN A 310 -11.14 -29.68 -44.11
C ASN A 310 -11.02 -28.29 -44.76
N GLY A 311 -9.86 -27.99 -45.37
CA GLY A 311 -9.57 -26.72 -46.02
C GLY A 311 -8.46 -26.79 -47.07
N GLU A 312 -7.95 -25.64 -47.51
CA GLU A 312 -6.81 -25.57 -48.42
C GLU A 312 -5.48 -25.73 -47.66
N ILE A 313 -4.54 -26.50 -48.23
CA ILE A 313 -3.16 -26.60 -47.72
C ILE A 313 -2.22 -25.76 -48.58
N LYS A 314 -1.52 -24.82 -47.96
CA LYS A 314 -0.48 -23.97 -48.58
C LYS A 314 0.86 -24.22 -47.88
N GLN A 315 1.74 -24.95 -48.55
CA GLN A 315 3.09 -25.23 -48.09
C GLN A 315 4.09 -24.53 -49.02
N ALA A 316 4.98 -23.69 -48.46
CA ALA A 316 6.00 -22.96 -49.22
C ALA A 316 7.28 -23.78 -49.46
#